data_AF-A0A499UBE9-F1
#
_entry.id   AF-A0A499UBE9-F1
#
_cell.length_a   1.000
_cell.length_b   1.000
_cell.length_c   1.000
_cell.angle_alpha   90.00
_cell.angle_beta   90.00
_cell.angle_gamma   90.00
#
_symmetry.space_group_name_H-M   'P 1'
#
loop_
_entity.id
_entity.type
_entity.pdbx_description
1 polymer ?
#
loop_
_entity_poly.entity_id
_entity_poly.type
_entity_poly.pdbx_seq_one_letter_code
_entity_poly.pdbx_strand_id
1 'polypeptide(L)'
;MKLARFHTPPDGSGASFGVVDGDEVVDLGHRMASFEAMLTELHNATPRPDDPRWPVSTVTWQPPIGTHAKVVCVGYNYPSHAVESQEAQPEWPTLFTRFPDSFVGAGRPVVRPYDTDSLDWEGEVAFVVGHPARRVTADRADRHIAGFTCMAENSVRDWQLHTRQATAGKNWYASGSCGPWLVTPDELGDGPPRVTTRLNDTVVQDDSTDRLAFSFGELLAYISAFTPLRPGDVIATGTPRASATDKIPPVSAPGRRARSRSVGCRRAPEPGHRRGTLPEPRGGTPMSPYQWSDRDVEARADLPSVIDAVQGVLEHEATGAAWNIDKTMATWAPMSSAHALGAIDTEEQLVVFKTWVNTPAGATAVLTAFSAADGSLRASLQAGVAGALRTAAVSGLATRWMSHQDADELAVLGTGRQALRQVAAVAAVRKLRRVRVWSRTPERAVGFAAQVQTDLGLAAEAFPTVEAASQDAPIVTLITRATDPFFTLDTLAQGAHLNAVGAILPANAEFDAALLASSALTVVDSVSNARRGSRELGEFFGDDWTSVHRLADLVTGKVARPERPRCTVFKGMGMGLSDLSVAALLLRDARPSPQK
;
A
#
# COMPACT_ATOMS: atom_id res chain seq x y z
N MET A 1 13.86 38.44 11.96
CA MET A 1 14.74 38.63 10.79
C MET A 1 14.23 37.91 9.53
N LYS A 2 14.55 38.45 8.35
CA LYS A 2 14.34 37.81 7.03
C LYS A 2 15.69 37.52 6.37
N LEU A 3 16.01 36.26 6.10
CA LEU A 3 17.31 35.81 5.64
C LEU A 3 17.23 35.28 4.20
N ALA A 4 18.08 35.77 3.31
CA ALA A 4 17.97 35.47 1.90
C ALA A 4 19.28 35.00 1.27
N ARG A 5 19.15 34.24 0.18
CA ARG A 5 20.22 33.97 -0.79
C ARG A 5 19.86 34.68 -2.09
N PHE A 6 20.83 35.26 -2.76
CA PHE A 6 20.57 36.04 -3.98
C PHE A 6 21.82 36.16 -4.86
N HIS A 7 21.62 36.59 -6.11
CA HIS A 7 22.70 37.06 -6.97
C HIS A 7 22.71 38.59 -7.00
N THR A 8 23.91 39.16 -6.90
CA THR A 8 24.13 40.62 -6.96
C THR A 8 23.96 41.17 -8.40
N PRO A 9 23.45 42.39 -8.58
CA PRO A 9 23.47 43.10 -9.88
C PRO A 9 24.88 43.59 -10.26
N PRO A 10 25.15 44.00 -11.52
CA PRO A 10 24.28 43.97 -12.71
C PRO A 10 24.43 42.71 -13.57
N ASP A 11 25.39 41.84 -13.26
CA ASP A 11 25.80 40.68 -14.06
C ASP A 11 25.35 39.31 -13.50
N GLY A 12 24.75 39.29 -12.29
CA GLY A 12 24.20 38.08 -11.68
C GLY A 12 25.26 37.02 -11.32
N SER A 13 26.55 37.38 -11.35
CA SER A 13 27.66 36.42 -11.26
C SER A 13 28.05 36.10 -9.81
N GLY A 14 27.86 37.02 -8.87
CA GLY A 14 28.13 36.82 -7.45
C GLY A 14 26.93 36.24 -6.70
N ALA A 15 26.96 34.95 -6.38
CA ALA A 15 26.03 34.40 -5.39
C ALA A 15 26.40 34.90 -3.99
N SER A 16 25.47 35.52 -3.28
CA SER A 16 25.64 35.98 -1.91
C SER A 16 24.42 35.65 -1.05
N PHE A 17 24.47 36.06 0.22
CA PHE A 17 23.42 35.87 1.21
C PHE A 17 23.45 36.99 2.25
N GLY A 18 22.32 37.20 2.94
CA GLY A 18 22.20 38.30 3.88
C GLY A 18 20.81 38.48 4.46
N VAL A 19 20.55 39.68 4.99
CA VAL A 19 19.32 40.04 5.70
C VAL A 19 18.50 41.03 4.87
N VAL A 20 17.20 40.78 4.73
CA VAL A 20 16.27 41.73 4.10
C VAL A 20 15.85 42.76 5.14
N ASP A 21 16.10 44.03 4.84
CA ASP A 21 15.89 45.20 5.71
C ASP A 21 15.11 46.26 4.91
N GLY A 22 13.79 46.30 5.10
CA GLY A 22 12.89 47.13 4.29
C GLY A 22 12.93 46.76 2.81
N ASP A 23 13.28 47.73 1.96
CA ASP A 23 13.37 47.59 0.50
C ASP A 23 14.78 47.21 0.01
N GLU A 24 15.69 46.89 0.94
CA GLU A 24 17.07 46.51 0.66
C GLU A 24 17.41 45.12 1.20
N VAL A 25 18.45 44.53 0.62
CA VAL A 25 19.11 43.34 1.14
C VAL A 25 20.52 43.73 1.56
N VAL A 26 20.82 43.54 2.84
CA VAL A 26 22.14 43.75 3.43
C VAL A 26 22.98 42.51 3.18
N ASP A 27 24.03 42.63 2.39
CA ASP A 27 24.93 41.56 1.94
C ASP A 27 25.97 41.22 3.01
N LEU A 28 25.88 40.00 3.55
CA LEU A 28 26.76 39.52 4.60
C LEU A 28 27.84 38.56 4.09
N GLY A 29 27.83 38.23 2.80
CA GLY A 29 28.76 37.27 2.19
C GLY A 29 30.23 37.69 2.28
N HIS A 30 30.50 38.98 2.47
CA HIS A 30 31.85 39.51 2.64
C HIS A 30 32.47 39.22 4.03
N ARG A 31 31.65 38.92 5.05
CA ARG A 31 32.12 38.73 6.44
C ARG A 31 31.65 37.45 7.11
N MET A 32 30.71 36.73 6.51
CA MET A 32 30.25 35.43 6.98
C MET A 32 30.71 34.34 6.01
N ALA A 33 31.09 33.17 6.53
CA ALA A 33 31.71 32.13 5.71
C ALA A 33 30.76 31.47 4.70
N SER A 34 29.47 31.37 5.04
CA SER A 34 28.44 30.73 4.22
C SER A 34 27.04 31.07 4.72
N PHE A 35 26.03 30.78 3.90
CA PHE A 35 24.62 30.89 4.30
C PHE A 35 24.34 29.97 5.50
N GLU A 36 24.89 28.75 5.50
CA GLU A 36 24.77 27.78 6.58
C GLU A 36 25.37 28.31 7.89
N ALA A 37 26.53 28.97 7.82
CA ALA A 37 27.14 29.63 8.99
C ALA A 37 26.25 30.76 9.51
N MET A 38 25.59 31.52 8.63
CA MET A 38 24.60 32.53 9.02
C MET A 38 23.40 31.92 9.74
N LEU A 39 22.90 30.76 9.32
CA LEU A 39 21.81 30.07 9.99
C LEU A 39 22.18 29.59 11.41
N THR A 40 23.43 29.17 11.63
CA THR A 40 23.92 28.75 12.96
C THR A 40 24.31 29.93 13.86
N GLU A 41 24.69 31.06 13.28
CA GLU A 41 25.24 32.22 14.00
C GLU A 41 24.38 33.47 13.79
N LEU A 42 23.06 33.36 13.95
CA LEU A 42 22.11 34.45 13.70
C LEU A 42 22.45 35.76 14.43
N HIS A 43 23.01 35.66 15.65
CA HIS A 43 23.46 36.84 16.41
C HIS A 43 24.54 37.66 15.68
N ASN A 44 25.38 37.01 14.87
CA ASN A 44 26.38 37.65 14.03
C ASN A 44 25.81 38.21 12.72
N ALA A 45 24.57 37.88 12.36
CA ALA A 45 23.91 38.32 11.13
C ALA A 45 23.28 39.72 11.25
N THR A 46 23.46 40.43 12.36
CA THR A 46 22.94 41.79 12.53
C THR A 46 23.57 42.76 11.52
N PRO A 47 22.78 43.49 10.70
CA PRO A 47 23.28 44.50 9.75
C PRO A 47 24.17 45.57 10.39
N ARG A 48 25.25 45.95 9.71
CA ARG A 48 26.16 47.05 10.08
C ARG A 48 26.06 48.20 9.06
N PRO A 49 26.41 49.45 9.44
CA PRO A 49 26.38 50.57 8.51
C PRO A 49 27.23 50.38 7.25
N ASP A 50 28.36 49.68 7.37
CA ASP A 50 29.32 49.45 6.28
C ASP A 50 29.04 48.17 5.49
N ASP A 51 28.02 47.36 5.86
CA ASP A 51 27.66 46.18 5.10
C ASP A 51 27.08 46.61 3.73
N PRO A 52 27.50 46.01 2.59
CA PRO A 52 26.96 46.36 1.28
C PRO A 52 25.44 46.13 1.22
N ARG A 53 24.74 46.99 0.47
CA ARG A 53 23.28 46.97 0.36
C ARG A 53 22.84 46.98 -1.09
N TRP A 54 21.81 46.20 -1.39
CA TRP A 54 21.23 46.10 -2.72
C TRP A 54 19.73 46.32 -2.64
N PRO A 55 19.11 47.14 -3.51
CA PRO A 55 17.66 47.21 -3.58
C PRO A 55 17.07 45.82 -3.89
N VAL A 56 16.03 45.42 -3.16
CA VAL A 56 15.31 44.15 -3.34
C VAL A 56 14.87 43.94 -4.79
N SER A 57 14.51 45.03 -5.48
CA SER A 57 14.08 45.00 -6.88
C SER A 57 15.20 44.68 -7.88
N THR A 58 16.46 44.73 -7.46
CA THR A 58 17.63 44.54 -8.35
C THR A 58 18.28 43.17 -8.20
N VAL A 59 18.09 42.50 -7.05
CA VAL A 59 18.69 41.18 -6.81
C VAL A 59 17.87 40.07 -7.48
N THR A 60 18.55 38.99 -7.86
CA THR A 60 17.85 37.76 -8.29
C THR A 60 17.83 36.77 -7.14
N TRP A 61 16.65 36.44 -6.62
CA TRP A 61 16.51 35.51 -5.51
C TRP A 61 16.99 34.10 -5.86
N GLN A 62 17.68 33.49 -4.91
CA GLN A 62 17.97 32.06 -4.89
C GLN A 62 17.08 31.39 -3.84
N PRO A 63 16.76 30.08 -4.00
CA PRO A 63 16.12 29.32 -2.93
C PRO A 63 16.93 29.45 -1.62
N PRO A 64 16.28 29.69 -0.46
CA PRO A 64 16.95 29.75 0.85
C PRO A 64 17.30 28.34 1.37
N ILE A 65 17.92 27.54 0.50
CA ILE A 65 18.30 26.14 0.70
C ILE A 65 19.83 26.10 0.86
N GLY A 66 20.39 25.21 1.69
CA GLY A 66 21.84 25.03 1.78
C GLY A 66 22.48 24.51 0.48
N THR A 67 23.78 24.70 0.33
CA THR A 67 24.59 24.21 -0.80
C THR A 67 24.68 22.69 -0.89
N HIS A 68 24.49 21.99 0.25
CA HIS A 68 24.51 20.52 0.36
C HIS A 68 23.25 19.98 1.03
N ALA A 69 22.13 20.69 0.87
CA ALA A 69 20.90 20.40 1.59
C ALA A 69 20.20 19.13 1.09
N LYS A 70 19.67 18.37 2.04
CA LYS A 70 18.54 17.48 1.80
C LYS A 70 17.27 18.33 1.74
N VAL A 71 16.42 18.05 0.75
CA VAL A 71 15.03 18.53 0.73
C VAL A 71 14.14 17.32 0.95
N VAL A 72 13.54 17.24 2.14
CA VAL A 72 12.62 16.16 2.53
C VAL A 72 11.21 16.71 2.53
N CYS A 73 10.31 16.05 1.81
CA CYS A 73 8.93 16.48 1.64
C CYS A 73 7.99 15.46 2.30
N VAL A 74 6.85 15.94 2.80
CA VAL A 74 5.87 15.11 3.51
C VAL A 74 4.58 15.05 2.71
N GLY A 75 4.21 13.84 2.27
CA GLY A 75 2.92 13.59 1.63
C GLY A 75 1.79 13.42 2.65
N TYR A 76 0.57 13.80 2.26
CA TYR A 76 -0.66 13.57 3.03
C TYR A 76 -0.67 14.17 4.45
N ASN A 77 0.09 15.24 4.69
CA ASN A 77 0.17 15.85 6.02
C ASN A 77 -0.99 16.80 6.35
N TYR A 78 -1.81 17.17 5.36
CA TYR A 78 -3.08 17.86 5.58
C TYR A 78 -4.22 16.83 5.51
N PRO A 79 -5.05 16.68 6.56
CA PRO A 79 -6.18 15.74 6.58
C PRO A 79 -7.16 15.95 5.42
N SER A 80 -7.32 17.20 4.97
CA SER A 80 -8.15 17.56 3.82
C SER A 80 -7.66 16.96 2.50
N HIS A 81 -6.38 16.56 2.41
CA HIS A 81 -5.75 15.94 1.24
C HIS A 81 -5.77 14.40 1.27
N ALA A 82 -5.75 13.77 2.46
CA ALA A 82 -5.84 12.30 2.61
C ALA A 82 -7.22 11.78 2.19
N VAL A 83 -8.28 12.53 2.50
CA VAL A 83 -9.67 12.24 2.13
C VAL A 83 -9.88 12.24 0.59
N GLU A 84 -9.13 13.05 -0.16
CA GLU A 84 -9.23 13.14 -1.63
C GLU A 84 -8.61 11.91 -2.33
N SER A 85 -7.54 11.37 -1.77
CA SER A 85 -6.90 10.15 -2.28
C SER A 85 -7.64 8.85 -1.94
N GLN A 86 -8.74 8.89 -1.16
CA GLN A 86 -9.39 7.72 -0.55
C GLN A 86 -8.42 6.88 0.32
N GLU A 87 -7.33 7.49 0.78
CA GLU A 87 -6.31 6.87 1.61
C GLU A 87 -6.59 7.22 3.07
N ALA A 88 -6.41 6.26 3.99
CA ALA A 88 -6.48 6.56 5.41
C ALA A 88 -5.33 7.51 5.80
N GLN A 89 -5.55 8.38 6.78
CA GLN A 89 -4.48 9.23 7.33
C GLN A 89 -3.32 8.32 7.76
N PRO A 90 -2.10 8.51 7.22
CA PRO A 90 -0.98 7.66 7.57
C PRO A 90 -0.68 7.72 9.07
N GLU A 91 -0.36 6.57 9.68
CA GLU A 91 0.11 6.50 11.08
C GLU A 91 1.51 7.13 11.23
N TRP A 92 2.29 7.15 10.16
CA TRP A 92 3.67 7.66 10.12
C TRP A 92 3.85 8.66 8.96
N PRO A 93 4.77 9.64 9.07
CA PRO A 93 5.03 10.58 7.97
C PRO A 93 5.43 9.87 6.67
N THR A 94 4.68 10.11 5.60
CA THR A 94 5.02 9.63 4.24
C THR A 94 6.06 10.56 3.64
N LEU A 95 7.30 10.11 3.52
CA LEU A 95 8.42 10.96 3.08
C LEU A 95 8.81 10.67 1.62
N PHE A 96 9.17 11.73 0.90
CA PHE A 96 9.90 11.67 -0.36
C PHE A 96 10.95 12.79 -0.41
N THR A 97 11.84 12.75 -1.39
CA THR A 97 12.92 13.72 -1.50
C THR A 97 12.84 14.52 -2.77
N ARG A 98 13.25 15.79 -2.68
CA ARG A 98 13.57 16.62 -3.83
C ARG A 98 15.05 16.96 -3.91
N PHE A 99 15.50 17.21 -5.13
CA PHE A 99 16.84 17.67 -5.43
C PHE A 99 16.86 19.20 -5.48
N PRO A 100 17.90 19.87 -4.95
CA PRO A 100 17.97 21.32 -4.93
C PRO A 100 17.82 22.01 -6.30
N ASP A 101 18.29 21.37 -7.37
CA ASP A 101 18.19 21.86 -8.76
C ASP A 101 16.79 21.73 -9.37
N SER A 102 15.87 21.06 -8.68
CA SER A 102 14.45 21.06 -9.03
C SER A 102 13.72 22.36 -8.65
N PHE A 103 14.38 23.29 -7.93
CA PHE A 103 13.79 24.54 -7.46
C PHE A 103 14.43 25.79 -8.09
N VAL A 104 13.60 26.78 -8.38
CA VAL A 104 14.03 28.16 -8.69
C VAL A 104 13.74 29.11 -7.53
N GLY A 105 14.50 30.19 -7.43
CA GLY A 105 14.19 31.26 -6.47
C GLY A 105 12.94 32.06 -6.86
N ALA A 106 12.41 32.83 -5.91
CA ALA A 106 11.21 33.63 -6.13
C ALA A 106 11.35 34.62 -7.31
N GLY A 107 10.24 34.84 -8.02
CA GLY A 107 10.20 35.72 -9.19
C GLY A 107 10.78 35.10 -10.47
N ARG A 108 11.34 33.88 -10.40
CA ARG A 108 11.77 33.12 -11.59
C ARG A 108 10.66 32.17 -12.06
N PRO A 109 10.47 32.03 -13.38
CA PRO A 109 9.52 31.06 -13.91
C PRO A 109 9.98 29.63 -13.63
N VAL A 110 9.04 28.78 -13.23
CA VAL A 110 9.23 27.33 -13.19
C VAL A 110 9.18 26.74 -14.60
N VAL A 111 9.86 25.63 -14.83
CA VAL A 111 9.93 24.93 -16.11
C VAL A 111 8.89 23.81 -16.13
N ARG A 112 7.93 23.93 -17.04
CA ARG A 112 7.03 22.83 -17.38
C ARG A 112 7.71 21.88 -18.37
N PRO A 113 7.72 20.56 -18.13
CA PRO A 113 8.18 19.59 -19.10
C PRO A 113 7.46 19.73 -20.44
N TYR A 114 8.19 19.57 -21.55
CA TYR A 114 7.61 19.72 -22.90
C TYR A 114 6.65 18.58 -23.26
N ASP A 115 6.93 17.36 -22.81
CA ASP A 115 6.23 16.15 -23.23
C ASP A 115 4.96 15.85 -22.42
N THR A 116 4.60 16.69 -21.44
CA THR A 116 3.40 16.48 -20.62
C THR A 116 2.80 17.78 -20.08
N ASP A 117 1.48 17.85 -20.05
CA ASP A 117 0.70 18.96 -19.49
C ASP A 117 0.28 18.71 -18.02
N SER A 118 0.85 17.69 -17.37
CA SER A 118 0.49 17.23 -16.02
C SER A 118 1.15 18.00 -14.87
N LEU A 119 1.83 19.12 -15.14
CA LEU A 119 2.46 19.92 -14.09
C LEU A 119 1.39 20.63 -13.26
N ASP A 120 1.28 20.19 -12.02
CA ASP A 120 0.32 20.65 -11.03
C ASP A 120 1.00 21.53 -9.99
N TRP A 121 0.24 22.44 -9.39
CA TRP A 121 0.73 23.32 -8.33
C TRP A 121 0.55 22.65 -6.96
N GLU A 122 1.48 22.86 -6.04
CA GLU A 122 1.36 22.39 -4.65
C GLU A 122 2.09 23.41 -3.75
N GLY A 123 1.35 24.31 -3.11
CA GLY A 123 1.94 25.30 -2.20
C GLY A 123 2.05 24.78 -0.76
N GLU A 124 3.20 25.02 -0.15
CA GLU A 124 3.54 24.54 1.19
C GLU A 124 4.27 25.59 2.02
N VAL A 125 4.20 25.44 3.34
CA VAL A 125 5.21 25.98 4.26
C VAL A 125 6.33 24.97 4.37
N ALA A 126 7.57 25.45 4.28
CA ALA A 126 8.76 24.66 4.57
C ALA A 126 9.53 25.31 5.72
N PHE A 127 10.19 24.50 6.54
CA PHE A 127 11.13 24.99 7.54
C PHE A 127 12.56 24.59 7.18
N VAL A 128 13.50 25.45 7.54
CA VAL A 128 14.93 25.25 7.27
C VAL A 128 15.66 24.99 8.58
N VAL A 129 16.50 23.96 8.57
CA VAL A 129 17.30 23.56 9.72
C VAL A 129 18.42 24.59 9.93
N GLY A 130 18.54 25.10 11.16
CA GLY A 130 19.58 26.04 11.58
C GLY A 130 20.71 25.42 12.40
N HIS A 131 20.40 24.38 13.17
CA HIS A 131 21.40 23.68 14.00
C HIS A 131 21.35 22.17 13.75
N PRO A 132 22.49 21.45 13.77
CA PRO A 132 22.52 20.01 13.54
C PRO A 132 21.54 19.25 14.43
N ALA A 133 20.77 18.33 13.86
CA ALA A 133 19.79 17.52 14.59
C ALA A 133 19.95 16.03 14.29
N ARG A 134 19.98 15.20 15.34
CA ARG A 134 20.02 13.73 15.26
C ARG A 134 19.34 13.14 16.49
N ARG A 135 18.30 12.33 16.29
CA ARG A 135 17.48 11.74 17.37
C ARG A 135 16.96 12.80 18.34
N VAL A 136 16.51 13.93 17.81
CA VAL A 136 15.92 15.02 18.59
C VAL A 136 14.47 14.67 18.91
N THR A 137 14.00 15.02 20.10
CA THR A 137 12.60 14.86 20.51
C THR A 137 11.77 16.06 20.05
N ALA A 138 10.46 15.88 19.84
CA ALA A 138 9.60 16.93 19.28
C ALA A 138 9.57 18.22 20.11
N ASP A 139 9.65 18.11 21.44
CA ASP A 139 9.70 19.23 22.40
C ASP A 139 10.98 20.08 22.32
N ARG A 140 12.00 19.62 21.57
CA ARG A 140 13.28 20.31 21.39
C ARG A 140 13.53 20.76 19.96
N ALA A 141 12.59 20.50 19.06
CA ALA A 141 12.77 20.72 17.63
C ALA A 141 12.91 22.21 17.27
N ASP A 142 12.24 23.09 18.01
CA ASP A 142 12.28 24.55 17.88
C ASP A 142 13.72 25.10 17.84
N ARG A 143 14.61 24.57 18.69
CA ARG A 143 16.03 24.98 18.77
C ARG A 143 16.83 24.69 17.51
N HIS A 144 16.32 23.79 16.66
CA HIS A 144 16.99 23.34 15.45
C HIS A 144 16.45 24.01 14.18
N ILE A 145 15.34 24.75 14.26
CA ILE A 145 14.72 25.43 13.13
C ILE A 145 15.26 26.86 13.03
N ALA A 146 15.88 27.21 11.91
CA ALA A 146 16.32 28.58 11.64
C ALA A 146 15.16 29.50 11.24
N GLY A 147 14.14 28.95 10.59
CA GLY A 147 12.97 29.70 10.16
C GLY A 147 12.09 28.97 9.16
N PHE A 148 11.17 29.72 8.57
CA PHE A 148 10.14 29.24 7.66
C PHE A 148 10.15 29.99 6.32
N THR A 149 9.79 29.31 5.24
CA THR A 149 9.72 29.88 3.89
C THR A 149 8.52 29.31 3.14
N CYS A 150 8.07 30.02 2.12
CA CYS A 150 7.13 29.49 1.14
C CYS A 150 7.85 28.52 0.20
N MET A 151 7.15 27.45 -0.19
CA MET A 151 7.60 26.50 -1.19
C MET A 151 6.44 26.16 -2.16
N ALA A 152 6.73 26.15 -3.46
CA ALA A 152 5.89 25.58 -4.50
C ALA A 152 6.49 24.22 -4.89
N GLU A 153 5.98 23.16 -4.29
CA GLU A 153 6.39 21.77 -4.39
C GLU A 153 5.69 21.07 -5.57
N ASN A 154 5.69 21.71 -6.74
CA ASN A 154 4.89 21.29 -7.91
C ASN A 154 5.16 19.85 -8.36
N SER A 155 4.12 19.19 -8.89
CA SER A 155 4.14 17.78 -9.30
C SER A 155 3.91 17.60 -10.79
N VAL A 156 4.74 16.80 -11.46
CA VAL A 156 4.43 16.24 -12.78
C VAL A 156 3.65 14.94 -12.55
N ARG A 157 2.32 15.04 -12.56
CA ARG A 157 1.44 14.05 -11.89
C ARG A 157 1.45 12.67 -12.54
N ASP A 158 1.48 12.58 -13.86
CA ASP A 158 1.59 11.31 -14.58
C ASP A 158 2.88 10.56 -14.22
N TRP A 159 4.02 11.26 -14.17
CA TRP A 159 5.32 10.70 -13.77
C TRP A 159 5.39 10.33 -12.29
N GLN A 160 4.69 11.07 -11.43
CA GLN A 160 4.59 10.73 -10.01
C GLN A 160 3.94 9.36 -9.81
N LEU A 161 2.94 9.02 -10.63
CA LEU A 161 2.18 7.78 -10.53
C LEU A 161 2.88 6.55 -11.14
N HIS A 162 4.03 6.72 -11.79
CA HIS A 162 4.80 5.61 -12.36
C HIS A 162 5.33 4.63 -11.30
N THR A 163 5.55 5.10 -10.07
CA THR A 163 6.02 4.25 -8.97
C THR A 163 5.35 4.64 -7.67
N ARG A 164 5.49 3.82 -6.63
CA ARG A 164 5.02 4.18 -5.28
C ARG A 164 5.81 5.34 -4.66
N GLN A 165 7.03 5.59 -5.13
CA GLN A 165 7.83 6.73 -4.71
C GLN A 165 7.59 7.89 -5.68
N ALA A 166 7.40 9.10 -5.14
CA ALA A 166 7.07 10.26 -5.96
C ALA A 166 8.26 10.82 -6.78
N THR A 167 9.47 10.26 -6.61
CA THR A 167 10.74 10.84 -7.04
C THR A 167 10.73 11.38 -8.47
N ALA A 168 10.26 10.61 -9.46
CA ALA A 168 10.31 11.01 -10.87
C ALA A 168 9.38 12.20 -11.17
N GLY A 169 8.17 12.22 -10.61
CA GLY A 169 7.22 13.32 -10.78
C GLY A 169 7.61 14.59 -10.03
N LYS A 170 8.41 14.47 -8.96
CA LYS A 170 8.80 15.56 -8.07
C LYS A 170 10.15 16.21 -8.42
N ASN A 171 10.95 15.64 -9.32
CA ASN A 171 12.35 16.05 -9.51
C ASN A 171 12.69 16.54 -10.92
N TRP A 172 11.70 17.04 -11.67
CA TRP A 172 11.98 17.71 -12.93
C TRP A 172 12.78 19.00 -12.69
N TYR A 173 13.78 19.25 -13.53
CA TYR A 173 14.64 20.42 -13.44
C TYR A 173 13.83 21.72 -13.38
N ALA A 174 14.10 22.57 -12.39
CA ALA A 174 13.44 23.87 -12.19
C ALA A 174 11.89 23.81 -12.17
N SER A 175 11.28 22.69 -11.77
CA SER A 175 9.82 22.51 -11.76
C SER A 175 9.11 23.12 -10.56
N GLY A 176 9.81 23.34 -9.45
CA GLY A 176 9.30 23.96 -8.22
C GLY A 176 9.94 25.32 -7.93
N SER A 177 9.45 26.01 -6.89
CA SER A 177 10.04 27.26 -6.40
C SER A 177 10.13 27.29 -4.88
N CYS A 178 11.08 28.04 -4.32
CA CYS A 178 11.23 28.23 -2.88
C CYS A 178 11.78 29.63 -2.60
N GLY A 179 11.25 30.29 -1.56
CA GLY A 179 11.62 31.64 -1.17
C GLY A 179 10.44 32.62 -1.18
N PRO A 180 10.68 33.95 -1.22
CA PRO A 180 11.96 34.62 -1.54
C PRO A 180 13.04 34.56 -0.47
N TRP A 181 12.66 34.38 0.80
CA TRP A 181 13.59 34.36 1.94
C TRP A 181 13.03 33.49 3.06
N LEU A 182 13.90 33.17 4.01
CA LEU A 182 13.59 32.53 5.27
C LEU A 182 13.16 33.58 6.31
N VAL A 183 12.07 33.34 7.02
CA VAL A 183 11.57 34.17 8.11
C VAL A 183 11.88 33.48 9.44
N THR A 184 12.61 34.14 10.34
CA THR A 184 12.95 33.56 11.65
C THR A 184 11.71 33.46 12.56
N PRO A 185 11.68 32.53 13.55
CA PRO A 185 10.50 32.36 14.41
C PRO A 185 10.04 33.65 15.12
N ASP A 186 10.97 34.49 15.57
CA ASP A 186 10.70 35.79 16.19
C ASP A 186 10.04 36.80 15.24
N GLU A 187 10.33 36.73 13.93
CA GLU A 187 9.72 37.59 12.90
C GLU A 187 8.33 37.11 12.49
N LEU A 188 8.14 35.78 12.49
CA LEU A 188 6.91 35.14 12.06
C LEU A 188 5.76 35.40 13.06
N GLY A 189 6.08 35.47 14.36
CA GLY A 189 5.12 35.69 15.45
C GLY A 189 4.49 34.39 15.97
N ASP A 190 3.57 34.54 16.94
CA ASP A 190 3.06 33.44 17.78
C ASP A 190 1.88 32.63 17.16
N GLY A 191 1.53 32.87 15.89
CA GLY A 191 0.42 32.20 15.20
C GLY A 191 0.88 31.10 14.22
N PRO A 192 0.04 30.09 13.93
CA PRO A 192 0.36 29.09 12.93
C PRO A 192 0.49 29.75 11.54
N PRO A 193 1.56 29.46 10.77
CA PRO A 193 1.65 29.89 9.38
C PRO A 193 0.42 29.53 8.56
N ARG A 194 -0.01 30.48 7.72
CA ARG A 194 -1.06 30.28 6.72
C ARG A 194 -0.41 30.11 5.35
N VAL A 195 -0.87 29.10 4.60
CA VAL A 195 -0.45 28.80 3.24
C VAL A 195 -1.53 29.29 2.30
N THR A 196 -1.17 30.14 1.34
CA THR A 196 -2.07 30.57 0.26
C THR A 196 -1.38 30.41 -1.08
N THR A 197 -1.98 29.62 -1.98
CA THR A 197 -1.50 29.45 -3.35
C THR A 197 -2.43 30.15 -4.31
N ARG A 198 -1.84 30.88 -5.26
CA ARG A 198 -2.58 31.58 -6.31
C ARG A 198 -2.16 31.08 -7.68
N LEU A 199 -3.13 30.77 -8.51
CA LEU A 199 -2.93 30.55 -9.94
C LEU A 199 -3.40 31.80 -10.66
N ASN A 200 -2.45 32.60 -11.13
CA ASN A 200 -2.68 34.00 -11.51
C ASN A 200 -3.30 34.77 -10.32
N ASP A 201 -4.46 35.39 -10.51
CA ASP A 201 -5.14 36.16 -9.47
C ASP A 201 -6.12 35.32 -8.63
N THR A 202 -6.30 34.03 -8.96
CA THR A 202 -7.25 33.15 -8.27
C THR A 202 -6.57 32.39 -7.14
N VAL A 203 -7.10 32.52 -5.93
CA VAL A 203 -6.68 31.69 -4.77
C VAL A 203 -7.18 30.26 -4.99
N VAL A 204 -6.26 29.31 -5.10
CA VAL A 204 -6.55 27.89 -5.34
C VAL A 204 -6.31 27.01 -4.11
N GLN A 205 -5.47 27.47 -3.19
CA GLN A 205 -5.29 26.87 -1.86
C GLN A 205 -5.29 27.98 -0.81
N ASP A 206 -5.94 27.74 0.32
CA ASP A 206 -5.90 28.63 1.49
C ASP A 206 -6.14 27.82 2.76
N ASP A 207 -5.08 27.58 3.52
CA ASP A 207 -5.15 26.76 4.73
C ASP A 207 -4.09 27.16 5.77
N SER A 208 -4.16 26.58 6.96
CA SER A 208 -3.31 26.89 8.10
C SER A 208 -2.57 25.65 8.61
N THR A 209 -1.35 25.85 9.09
CA THR A 209 -0.46 24.77 9.55
C THR A 209 -0.83 24.18 10.91
N ASP A 210 -1.82 24.76 11.61
CA ASP A 210 -2.45 24.14 12.78
C ASP A 210 -3.25 22.87 12.43
N ARG A 211 -3.58 22.66 11.14
CA ARG A 211 -4.26 21.47 10.63
C ARG A 211 -3.31 20.37 10.16
N LEU A 212 -1.99 20.53 10.32
CA LEU A 212 -1.05 19.47 9.99
C LEU A 212 -1.30 18.24 10.88
N ALA A 213 -1.31 17.05 10.28
CA ALA A 213 -1.42 15.78 10.99
C ALA A 213 -0.15 15.47 11.79
N PHE A 214 1.00 15.86 11.26
CA PHE A 214 2.29 15.85 11.93
C PHE A 214 2.84 17.29 11.99
N SER A 215 2.99 17.81 13.21
CA SER A 215 3.55 19.13 13.48
C SER A 215 5.01 19.25 13.05
N PHE A 216 5.54 20.48 12.95
CA PHE A 216 6.95 20.71 12.61
C PHE A 216 7.91 19.97 13.57
N GLY A 217 7.56 19.92 14.86
CA GLY A 217 8.36 19.24 15.88
C GLY A 217 8.38 17.72 15.68
N GLU A 218 7.24 17.12 15.37
CA GLU A 218 7.13 15.68 15.07
C GLU A 218 7.88 15.32 13.79
N LEU A 219 7.77 16.14 12.74
CA LEU A 219 8.49 15.93 11.48
C LEU A 219 10.01 15.97 11.69
N LEU A 220 10.53 16.98 12.41
CA LEU A 220 11.95 17.08 12.71
C LEU A 220 12.41 15.89 13.56
N ALA A 221 11.65 15.54 14.60
CA ALA A 221 11.98 14.41 15.47
C ALA A 221 12.06 13.10 14.69
N TYR A 222 11.04 12.82 13.88
CA TYR A 222 10.96 11.61 13.05
C TYR A 222 12.10 11.54 12.03
N ILE A 223 12.33 12.61 11.25
CA ILE A 223 13.37 12.63 10.23
C ILE A 223 14.76 12.50 10.87
N SER A 224 15.00 13.24 11.96
CA SER A 224 16.27 13.17 12.68
C SER A 224 16.53 11.80 13.33
N ALA A 225 15.50 10.97 13.51
CA ALA A 225 15.63 9.62 14.09
C ALA A 225 16.32 8.62 13.15
N PHE A 226 16.23 8.81 11.83
CA PHE A 226 16.91 7.94 10.86
C PHE A 226 18.08 8.62 10.13
N THR A 227 18.09 9.94 9.95
CA THR A 227 19.17 10.65 9.25
C THR A 227 19.61 11.93 9.99
N PRO A 228 20.91 12.28 10.00
CA PRO A 228 21.34 13.57 10.55
C PRO A 228 20.85 14.72 9.66
N LEU A 229 20.25 15.73 10.29
CA LEU A 229 19.90 17.00 9.67
C LEU A 229 21.00 18.03 9.93
N ARG A 230 21.31 18.84 8.91
CA ARG A 230 22.38 19.84 8.89
C ARG A 230 21.81 21.22 8.62
N PRO A 231 22.50 22.30 9.04
CA PRO A 231 22.13 23.65 8.67
C PRO A 231 21.91 23.78 7.15
N GLY A 232 20.79 24.36 6.75
CA GLY A 232 20.38 24.51 5.36
C GLY A 232 19.56 23.35 4.77
N ASP A 233 19.41 22.21 5.46
CA ASP A 233 18.42 21.19 5.10
C ASP A 233 17.00 21.75 5.19
N VAL A 234 16.11 21.31 4.30
CA VAL A 234 14.75 21.82 4.16
C VAL A 234 13.74 20.70 4.35
N ILE A 235 12.70 20.98 5.13
CA ILE A 235 11.57 20.08 5.32
C ILE A 235 10.32 20.79 4.79
N ALA A 236 9.74 20.26 3.71
CA ALA A 236 8.46 20.70 3.16
C ALA A 236 7.33 19.93 3.84
N THR A 237 6.33 20.64 4.35
CA THR A 237 5.43 20.12 5.39
C THR A 237 4.13 19.53 4.86
N GLY A 238 3.94 19.50 3.55
CA GLY A 238 2.76 19.02 2.87
C GLY A 238 1.90 20.15 2.31
N THR A 239 1.06 19.79 1.34
CA THR A 239 0.21 20.72 0.59
C THR A 239 -1.25 20.66 1.09
N PRO A 240 -1.95 21.80 1.29
CA PRO A 240 -3.37 21.82 1.62
C PRO A 240 -4.28 21.51 0.42
N ARG A 241 -5.55 21.20 0.65
CA ARG A 241 -6.51 20.88 -0.43
C ARG A 241 -6.72 22.05 -1.41
N ALA A 242 -6.95 21.71 -2.69
CA ALA A 242 -7.58 22.60 -3.66
C ALA A 242 -9.02 22.95 -3.25
N SER A 243 -9.43 24.23 -3.32
CA SER A 243 -10.84 24.59 -3.07
C SER A 243 -11.76 23.84 -4.05
N ALA A 244 -12.86 23.28 -3.54
CA ALA A 244 -13.72 22.31 -4.24
C ALA A 244 -14.54 22.87 -5.43
N THR A 245 -14.30 24.12 -5.86
CA THR A 245 -15.15 24.81 -6.85
C THR A 245 -14.59 24.91 -8.25
N ASP A 246 -13.32 24.60 -8.52
CA ASP A 246 -12.80 24.68 -9.90
C ASP A 246 -12.09 23.39 -10.32
N LYS A 247 -12.76 22.62 -11.18
CA LYS A 247 -12.06 21.74 -12.11
C LYS A 247 -11.10 22.62 -12.90
N ILE A 248 -9.79 22.42 -12.73
CA ILE A 248 -8.79 23.08 -13.56
C ILE A 248 -9.09 22.72 -15.03
N PRO A 249 -9.44 23.68 -15.90
CA PRO A 249 -9.62 23.40 -17.31
C PRO A 249 -8.26 22.99 -17.89
N PRO A 250 -8.19 21.99 -18.79
CA PRO A 250 -6.97 21.74 -19.53
C PRO A 250 -6.56 23.03 -20.24
N VAL A 251 -5.29 23.39 -20.18
CA VAL A 251 -4.72 24.52 -20.94
C VAL A 251 -4.79 24.17 -22.43
N SER A 252 -5.97 24.35 -23.01
CA SER A 252 -6.23 24.18 -24.43
C SER A 252 -6.45 25.54 -25.06
N ALA A 253 -5.36 26.09 -25.61
CA ALA A 253 -5.44 27.04 -26.70
C ALA A 253 -4.18 26.91 -27.60
N PRO A 254 -4.28 26.20 -28.73
CA PRO A 254 -3.23 26.17 -29.74
C PRO A 254 -3.28 27.46 -30.55
N GLY A 255 -2.24 28.30 -30.45
CA GLY A 255 -2.11 29.40 -31.41
C GLY A 255 -1.35 30.65 -30.99
N ARG A 256 -0.03 30.56 -30.76
CA ARG A 256 0.91 31.59 -31.23
C ARG A 256 2.15 30.89 -31.76
N ARG A 257 2.25 30.81 -33.10
CA ARG A 257 3.38 30.22 -33.83
C ARG A 257 4.62 31.11 -33.68
N ALA A 258 5.75 30.54 -33.30
CA ALA A 258 7.05 30.98 -33.80
C ALA A 258 7.52 29.95 -34.84
N ARG A 259 7.85 30.44 -36.04
CA ARG A 259 8.10 29.62 -37.24
C ARG A 259 9.43 28.86 -37.14
N SER A 260 9.45 27.72 -37.84
CA SER A 260 10.55 26.79 -37.99
C SER A 260 11.80 27.38 -38.68
N ARG A 261 12.96 26.82 -38.33
CA ARG A 261 13.93 26.34 -39.33
C ARG A 261 14.51 25.01 -38.89
N SER A 262 14.35 24.01 -39.75
CA SER A 262 15.02 22.73 -39.73
C SER A 262 16.53 22.91 -39.85
N VAL A 263 17.30 22.23 -39.00
CA VAL A 263 18.73 21.96 -39.21
C VAL A 263 18.94 20.47 -38.99
N GLY A 264 19.53 19.82 -39.98
CA GLY A 264 19.66 18.37 -40.08
C GLY A 264 20.42 17.72 -38.94
N CYS A 265 19.93 16.56 -38.53
CA CYS A 265 20.58 15.66 -37.59
C CYS A 265 21.78 14.99 -38.28
N ARG A 266 23.00 15.20 -37.76
CA ARG A 266 24.14 14.31 -38.00
C ARG A 266 24.27 13.39 -36.79
N ARG A 267 24.37 12.09 -37.06
CA ARG A 267 24.55 11.00 -36.10
C ARG A 267 25.90 11.17 -35.39
N ALA A 268 25.89 11.35 -34.07
CA ALA A 268 27.10 11.25 -33.25
C ALA A 268 27.47 9.76 -33.05
N PRO A 269 28.75 9.39 -32.99
CA PRO A 269 29.16 8.01 -32.78
C PRO A 269 28.88 7.55 -31.34
N GLU A 270 28.52 6.28 -31.19
CA GLU A 270 28.16 5.65 -29.91
C GLU A 270 29.31 5.72 -28.89
N PRO A 271 29.04 6.12 -27.63
CA PRO A 271 29.98 5.93 -26.54
C PRO A 271 30.02 4.45 -26.16
N GLY A 272 31.19 3.83 -26.31
CA GLY A 272 31.45 2.45 -25.94
C GLY A 272 30.97 2.12 -24.53
N HIS A 273 29.98 1.23 -24.45
CA HIS A 273 29.51 0.66 -23.19
C HIS A 273 30.62 -0.19 -22.54
N ARG A 274 31.18 0.27 -21.42
CA ARG A 274 31.76 -0.67 -20.45
C ARG A 274 30.59 -1.32 -19.72
N ARG A 275 30.27 -2.57 -20.09
CA ARG A 275 29.43 -3.45 -19.27
C ARG A 275 30.12 -3.64 -17.93
N GLY A 276 29.57 -3.06 -16.87
CA GLY A 276 29.80 -3.59 -15.53
C GLY A 276 29.13 -4.95 -15.46
N THR A 277 29.91 -6.02 -15.42
CA THR A 277 29.41 -7.37 -15.15
C THR A 277 28.91 -7.41 -13.72
N LEU A 278 27.62 -7.73 -13.54
CA LEU A 278 27.10 -8.21 -12.26
C LEU A 278 27.98 -9.41 -11.83
N PRO A 279 28.25 -9.60 -10.52
CA PRO A 279 28.98 -10.77 -10.07
C PRO A 279 28.25 -12.02 -10.54
N GLU A 280 28.94 -12.93 -11.22
CA GLU A 280 28.33 -14.23 -11.54
C GLU A 280 28.00 -14.97 -10.22
N PRO A 281 26.84 -15.65 -10.16
CA PRO A 281 26.50 -16.48 -9.02
C PRO A 281 27.61 -17.53 -8.83
N ARG A 282 28.17 -17.59 -7.62
CA ARG A 282 29.19 -18.58 -7.29
C ARG A 282 28.60 -19.99 -7.41
N GLY A 283 29.09 -20.73 -8.41
CA GLY A 283 29.34 -22.17 -8.35
C GLY A 283 28.20 -23.05 -7.85
N GLY A 284 27.13 -23.15 -8.63
CA GLY A 284 26.18 -24.26 -8.57
C GLY A 284 25.58 -24.44 -9.96
N THR A 285 25.49 -25.68 -10.46
CA THR A 285 24.80 -25.95 -11.72
C THR A 285 23.37 -25.39 -11.60
N PRO A 286 22.93 -24.43 -12.42
CA PRO A 286 21.60 -23.85 -12.26
C PRO A 286 20.56 -24.94 -12.51
N MET A 287 19.87 -25.36 -11.44
CA MET A 287 18.70 -26.22 -11.59
C MET A 287 17.66 -25.44 -12.38
N SER A 288 17.16 -26.01 -13.48
CA SER A 288 16.04 -25.41 -14.19
C SER A 288 14.83 -25.34 -13.25
N PRO A 289 14.11 -24.20 -13.20
CA PRO A 289 12.93 -24.08 -12.36
C PRO A 289 11.87 -25.09 -12.79
N TYR A 290 11.14 -25.64 -11.82
CA TYR A 290 10.03 -26.54 -12.13
C TYR A 290 8.92 -25.80 -12.87
N GLN A 291 8.32 -26.46 -13.85
CA GLN A 291 7.12 -25.97 -14.52
C GLN A 291 6.01 -27.01 -14.36
N TRP A 292 4.90 -26.62 -13.73
CA TRP A 292 3.78 -27.52 -13.46
C TRP A 292 2.49 -27.00 -14.08
N SER A 293 1.84 -27.85 -14.86
CA SER A 293 0.46 -27.66 -15.30
C SER A 293 -0.53 -27.96 -14.16
N ASP A 294 -1.79 -27.59 -14.34
CA ASP A 294 -2.85 -27.97 -13.40
C ASP A 294 -2.93 -29.51 -13.20
N ARG A 295 -2.63 -30.29 -14.24
CA ARG A 295 -2.58 -31.76 -14.18
C ARG A 295 -1.43 -32.26 -13.31
N ASP A 296 -0.28 -31.60 -13.37
CA ASP A 296 0.88 -31.96 -12.54
C ASP A 296 0.61 -31.64 -11.06
N VAL A 297 -0.09 -30.53 -10.78
CA VAL A 297 -0.53 -30.18 -9.42
C VAL A 297 -1.51 -31.22 -8.90
N GLU A 298 -2.52 -31.59 -9.68
CA GLU A 298 -3.51 -32.60 -9.30
C GLU A 298 -2.91 -33.98 -9.00
N ALA A 299 -1.84 -34.35 -9.70
CA ALA A 299 -1.14 -35.62 -9.48
C ALA A 299 -0.22 -35.62 -8.25
N ARG A 300 0.08 -34.45 -7.67
CA ARG A 300 1.09 -34.29 -6.59
C ARG A 300 0.53 -33.75 -5.29
N ALA A 301 -0.63 -33.11 -5.31
CA ALA A 301 -1.23 -32.50 -4.13
C ALA A 301 -2.66 -33.02 -3.91
N ASP A 302 -2.87 -33.66 -2.76
CA ASP A 302 -4.21 -33.98 -2.27
C ASP A 302 -4.66 -33.00 -1.19
N LEU A 303 -5.96 -32.99 -0.94
CA LEU A 303 -6.57 -32.01 -0.04
C LEU A 303 -6.13 -32.16 1.42
N PRO A 304 -6.04 -33.37 2.03
CA PRO A 304 -5.47 -33.54 3.36
C PRO A 304 -4.06 -32.95 3.49
N SER A 305 -3.17 -33.25 2.54
CA SER A 305 -1.79 -32.76 2.56
C SER A 305 -1.73 -31.24 2.42
N VAL A 306 -2.61 -30.64 1.61
CA VAL A 306 -2.69 -29.17 1.52
C VAL A 306 -3.26 -28.56 2.80
N ILE A 307 -4.21 -29.19 3.49
CA ILE A 307 -4.70 -28.72 4.80
C ILE A 307 -3.55 -28.68 5.81
N ASP A 308 -2.75 -29.74 5.87
CA ASP A 308 -1.61 -29.81 6.77
C ASP A 308 -0.50 -28.82 6.39
N ALA A 309 -0.25 -28.62 5.09
CA ALA A 309 0.69 -27.61 4.61
C ALA A 309 0.24 -26.19 4.98
N VAL A 310 -1.06 -25.88 4.85
CA VAL A 310 -1.63 -24.60 5.30
C VAL A 310 -1.45 -24.44 6.80
N GLN A 311 -1.67 -25.49 7.58
CA GLN A 311 -1.45 -25.42 9.03
C GLN A 311 0.00 -25.06 9.37
N GLY A 312 0.99 -25.75 8.78
CA GLY A 312 2.41 -25.47 9.04
C GLY A 312 2.83 -24.04 8.69
N VAL A 313 2.38 -23.51 7.54
CA VAL A 313 2.66 -22.11 7.16
C VAL A 313 2.00 -21.12 8.14
N LEU A 314 0.83 -21.43 8.68
CA LEU A 314 0.18 -20.58 9.68
C LEU A 314 0.85 -20.63 11.06
N GLU A 315 1.51 -21.73 11.39
CA GLU A 315 2.40 -21.79 12.58
C GLU A 315 3.57 -20.80 12.41
N HIS A 316 4.15 -20.70 11.21
CA HIS A 316 5.17 -19.70 10.90
C HIS A 316 4.62 -18.25 10.87
N GLU A 317 3.37 -18.06 10.44
CA GLU A 317 2.72 -16.73 10.50
C GLU A 317 2.61 -16.25 11.94
N ALA A 318 2.24 -17.14 12.86
CA ALA A 318 2.08 -16.80 14.26
C ALA A 318 3.39 -16.36 14.94
N THR A 319 4.55 -16.85 14.49
CA THR A 319 5.87 -16.44 14.97
C THR A 319 6.44 -15.23 14.23
N GLY A 320 5.76 -14.75 13.18
CA GLY A 320 6.22 -13.66 12.31
C GLY A 320 7.22 -14.09 11.24
N ALA A 321 7.49 -15.40 11.09
CA ALA A 321 8.37 -15.94 10.08
C ALA A 321 7.71 -16.05 8.68
N ALA A 322 6.37 -15.98 8.63
CA ALA A 322 5.61 -15.91 7.40
C ALA A 322 4.61 -14.74 7.40
N TRP A 323 4.39 -14.10 6.26
CA TRP A 323 3.41 -13.01 6.12
C TRP A 323 2.89 -12.87 4.68
N ASN A 324 1.73 -12.23 4.56
CA ASN A 324 1.09 -11.96 3.28
C ASN A 324 1.65 -10.68 2.63
N ILE A 325 1.69 -10.67 1.29
CA ILE A 325 1.81 -9.46 0.48
C ILE A 325 0.42 -9.11 -0.04
N ASP A 326 -0.03 -7.88 0.24
CA ASP A 326 -1.38 -7.44 -0.09
C ASP A 326 -1.71 -7.57 -1.58
N LYS A 327 -2.97 -7.90 -1.84
CA LYS A 327 -3.51 -7.96 -3.19
C LYS A 327 -3.50 -6.57 -3.83
N THR A 328 -3.02 -6.50 -5.06
CA THR A 328 -3.16 -5.36 -5.97
C THR A 328 -3.98 -5.74 -7.20
N MET A 329 -4.63 -4.75 -7.81
CA MET A 329 -5.50 -4.93 -8.97
C MET A 329 -5.40 -3.73 -9.92
N ALA A 330 -5.41 -4.00 -11.23
CA ALA A 330 -5.59 -3.00 -12.27
C ALA A 330 -6.74 -3.40 -13.21
N THR A 331 -7.41 -2.42 -13.80
CA THR A 331 -8.49 -2.59 -14.78
C THR A 331 -8.21 -1.74 -16.02
N TRP A 332 -8.46 -2.27 -17.22
CA TRP A 332 -8.25 -1.53 -18.48
C TRP A 332 -9.48 -1.52 -19.40
N ALA A 333 -10.51 -2.33 -19.09
CA ALA A 333 -11.77 -2.37 -19.82
C ALA A 333 -12.87 -2.99 -18.93
N PRO A 334 -14.16 -2.81 -19.27
CA PRO A 334 -15.25 -3.51 -18.58
C PRO A 334 -15.00 -5.02 -18.49
N MET A 335 -15.22 -5.60 -17.30
CA MET A 335 -14.97 -7.02 -16.99
C MET A 335 -13.53 -7.51 -17.25
N SER A 336 -12.56 -6.59 -17.38
CA SER A 336 -11.16 -6.91 -17.65
C SER A 336 -10.27 -6.40 -16.52
N SER A 337 -9.58 -7.31 -15.85
CA SER A 337 -8.78 -7.00 -14.66
C SER A 337 -7.55 -7.90 -14.53
N ALA A 338 -6.47 -7.35 -14.00
CA ALA A 338 -5.23 -8.03 -13.69
C ALA A 338 -5.00 -7.89 -12.19
N HIS A 339 -4.57 -8.97 -11.55
CA HIS A 339 -4.44 -9.03 -10.11
C HIS A 339 -3.12 -9.70 -9.76
N ALA A 340 -2.53 -9.27 -8.64
CA ALA A 340 -1.39 -9.92 -8.04
C ALA A 340 -1.55 -9.96 -6.52
N LEU A 341 -1.14 -11.06 -5.90
CA LEU A 341 -0.96 -11.18 -4.46
C LEU A 341 0.28 -12.03 -4.21
N GLY A 342 0.83 -12.01 -2.99
CA GLY A 342 1.98 -12.82 -2.67
C GLY A 342 2.06 -13.20 -1.20
N ALA A 343 3.11 -13.93 -0.86
CA ALA A 343 3.44 -14.33 0.50
C ALA A 343 4.92 -14.63 0.62
N ILE A 344 5.43 -14.48 1.83
CA ILE A 344 6.79 -14.79 2.21
C ILE A 344 6.71 -15.76 3.38
N ASP A 345 7.52 -16.81 3.35
CA ASP A 345 7.77 -17.71 4.47
C ASP A 345 9.26 -18.00 4.54
N THR A 346 9.89 -17.50 5.61
CA THR A 346 11.32 -17.61 5.83
C THR A 346 11.74 -18.97 6.39
N GLU A 347 10.85 -19.75 6.99
CA GLU A 347 11.14 -21.13 7.41
C GLU A 347 11.07 -22.09 6.22
N GLU A 348 10.11 -21.88 5.31
CA GLU A 348 10.07 -22.60 4.03
C GLU A 348 11.14 -22.12 3.03
N GLN A 349 11.77 -20.97 3.30
CA GLN A 349 12.70 -20.29 2.39
C GLN A 349 12.06 -19.97 1.03
N LEU A 350 10.80 -19.52 1.04
CA LEU A 350 10.01 -19.25 -0.15
C LEU A 350 9.40 -17.84 -0.17
N VAL A 351 9.42 -17.25 -1.35
CA VAL A 351 8.64 -16.06 -1.70
C VAL A 351 7.75 -16.44 -2.89
N VAL A 352 6.44 -16.27 -2.79
CA VAL A 352 5.52 -16.61 -3.87
C VAL A 352 4.70 -15.41 -4.34
N PHE A 353 4.38 -15.40 -5.63
CA PHE A 353 3.46 -14.45 -6.23
C PHE A 353 2.44 -15.18 -7.07
N LYS A 354 1.15 -14.97 -6.78
CA LYS A 354 0.05 -15.39 -7.62
C LYS A 354 -0.45 -14.21 -8.42
N THR A 355 -0.43 -14.36 -9.73
CA THR A 355 -0.96 -13.37 -10.67
C THR A 355 -2.07 -13.98 -11.50
N TRP A 356 -3.15 -13.24 -11.75
CA TRP A 356 -4.19 -13.69 -12.67
C TRP A 356 -4.79 -12.55 -13.47
N VAL A 357 -5.25 -12.90 -14.65
CA VAL A 357 -5.89 -11.98 -15.59
C VAL A 357 -7.28 -12.50 -15.87
N ASN A 358 -8.28 -11.63 -15.72
CA ASN A 358 -9.66 -11.87 -16.10
C ASN A 358 -9.99 -11.02 -17.32
N THR A 359 -10.65 -11.65 -18.30
CA THR A 359 -11.19 -10.99 -19.50
C THR A 359 -12.57 -11.57 -19.80
N PRO A 360 -13.37 -10.93 -20.67
CA PRO A 360 -14.62 -11.52 -21.16
C PRO A 360 -14.44 -12.89 -21.84
N ALA A 361 -13.26 -13.17 -22.41
CA ALA A 361 -12.95 -14.42 -23.09
C ALA A 361 -12.51 -15.54 -22.15
N GLY A 362 -12.11 -15.21 -20.92
CA GLY A 362 -11.62 -16.19 -19.96
C GLY A 362 -10.67 -15.62 -18.93
N ALA A 363 -10.24 -16.50 -18.03
CA ALA A 363 -9.33 -16.16 -16.94
C ALA A 363 -8.19 -17.19 -16.85
N THR A 364 -7.00 -16.74 -16.49
CA THR A 364 -5.84 -17.61 -16.24
C THR A 364 -5.07 -17.09 -15.05
N ALA A 365 -4.61 -18.02 -14.20
CA ALA A 365 -3.82 -17.74 -13.02
C ALA A 365 -2.49 -18.51 -13.07
N VAL A 366 -1.42 -17.86 -12.64
CA VAL A 366 -0.07 -18.42 -12.51
C VAL A 366 0.43 -18.12 -11.10
N LEU A 367 1.07 -19.12 -10.48
CA LEU A 367 1.81 -18.98 -9.23
C LEU A 367 3.29 -19.15 -9.54
N THR A 368 4.11 -18.20 -9.10
CA THR A 368 5.57 -18.25 -9.20
C THR A 368 6.15 -18.34 -7.80
N ALA A 369 7.17 -19.18 -7.63
CA ALA A 369 7.84 -19.43 -6.36
C ALA A 369 9.34 -19.17 -6.52
N PHE A 370 9.87 -18.32 -5.66
CA PHE A 370 11.27 -17.90 -5.59
C PHE A 370 11.88 -18.35 -4.27
N SER A 371 13.18 -18.58 -4.29
CA SER A 371 13.99 -18.81 -3.09
C SER A 371 14.11 -17.51 -2.30
N ALA A 372 13.77 -17.55 -1.01
CA ALA A 372 13.97 -16.42 -0.10
C ALA A 372 15.46 -16.18 0.20
N ALA A 373 16.32 -17.18 0.00
CA ALA A 373 17.76 -17.11 0.31
C ALA A 373 18.57 -16.34 -0.73
N ASP A 374 18.27 -16.55 -2.03
CA ASP A 374 19.09 -16.06 -3.14
C ASP A 374 18.27 -15.42 -4.28
N GLY A 375 16.94 -15.36 -4.14
CA GLY A 375 16.05 -14.77 -5.13
C GLY A 375 15.89 -15.59 -6.41
N SER A 376 16.46 -16.80 -6.50
CA SER A 376 16.34 -17.65 -7.67
C SER A 376 14.91 -18.15 -7.89
N LEU A 377 14.46 -18.23 -9.14
CA LEU A 377 13.17 -18.85 -9.48
C LEU A 377 13.24 -20.36 -9.24
N ARG A 378 12.32 -20.88 -8.42
CA ARG A 378 12.26 -22.30 -8.06
C ARG A 378 11.19 -23.05 -8.84
N ALA A 379 10.02 -22.44 -9.00
CA ALA A 379 8.93 -23.02 -9.78
C ALA A 379 8.00 -21.96 -10.38
N SER A 380 7.34 -22.32 -11.48
CA SER A 380 6.17 -21.64 -12.01
C SER A 380 5.09 -22.67 -12.30
N LEU A 381 3.85 -22.41 -11.88
CA LEU A 381 2.74 -23.33 -12.10
C LEU A 381 1.45 -22.63 -12.51
N GLN A 382 0.62 -23.32 -13.28
CA GLN A 382 -0.78 -22.94 -13.45
C GLN A 382 -1.49 -23.03 -12.09
N ALA A 383 -2.25 -22.00 -11.74
CA ALA A 383 -2.82 -21.85 -10.41
C ALA A 383 -4.35 -22.11 -10.37
N GLY A 384 -4.88 -22.86 -11.34
CA GLY A 384 -6.29 -23.21 -11.38
C GLY A 384 -6.63 -24.24 -10.31
N VAL A 385 -6.00 -25.42 -10.39
CA VAL A 385 -6.16 -26.51 -9.42
C VAL A 385 -5.58 -26.12 -8.07
N ALA A 386 -4.36 -25.57 -8.04
CA ALA A 386 -3.73 -25.08 -6.80
C ALA A 386 -4.62 -24.06 -6.08
N GLY A 387 -5.18 -23.10 -6.81
CA GLY A 387 -6.07 -22.09 -6.28
C GLY A 387 -7.38 -22.65 -5.71
N ALA A 388 -7.90 -23.75 -6.28
CA ALA A 388 -9.08 -24.42 -5.78
C ALA A 388 -8.79 -25.28 -4.54
N LEU A 389 -7.68 -26.03 -4.55
CA LEU A 389 -7.23 -26.84 -3.41
C LEU A 389 -7.01 -25.96 -2.17
N ARG A 390 -6.22 -24.89 -2.29
CA ARG A 390 -5.93 -23.98 -1.15
C ARG A 390 -7.18 -23.30 -0.60
N THR A 391 -8.14 -22.92 -1.44
CA THR A 391 -9.39 -22.31 -0.99
C THR A 391 -10.21 -23.28 -0.15
N ALA A 392 -10.28 -24.54 -0.57
CA ALA A 392 -10.97 -25.59 0.18
C ALA A 392 -10.20 -26.00 1.44
N ALA A 393 -8.87 -26.09 1.36
CA ALA A 393 -8.02 -26.48 2.47
C ALA A 393 -8.10 -25.51 3.65
N VAL A 394 -8.18 -24.20 3.39
CA VAL A 394 -8.36 -23.20 4.45
C VAL A 394 -9.69 -23.41 5.19
N SER A 395 -10.79 -23.70 4.48
CA SER A 395 -12.08 -24.04 5.12
C SER A 395 -12.00 -25.37 5.88
N GLY A 396 -11.29 -26.37 5.34
CA GLY A 396 -11.04 -27.64 6.02
C GLY A 396 -10.27 -27.45 7.32
N LEU A 397 -9.25 -26.59 7.31
CA LEU A 397 -8.49 -26.23 8.50
C LEU A 397 -9.34 -25.47 9.52
N ALA A 398 -10.12 -24.48 9.09
CA ALA A 398 -11.07 -23.81 9.98
C ALA A 398 -12.04 -24.80 10.61
N THR A 399 -12.61 -25.70 9.81
CA THR A 399 -13.50 -26.77 10.27
C THR A 399 -12.81 -27.68 11.28
N ARG A 400 -11.56 -28.08 11.05
CA ARG A 400 -10.76 -28.92 11.95
C ARG A 400 -10.72 -28.33 13.35
N TRP A 401 -10.50 -27.02 13.47
CA TRP A 401 -10.31 -26.33 14.75
C TRP A 401 -11.60 -25.77 15.36
N MET A 402 -12.62 -25.44 14.56
CA MET A 402 -13.78 -24.67 14.99
C MET A 402 -15.08 -25.47 15.07
N SER A 403 -15.20 -26.59 14.35
CA SER A 403 -16.35 -27.49 14.48
C SER A 403 -16.16 -28.49 15.62
N HIS A 404 -17.26 -28.99 16.18
CA HIS A 404 -17.19 -30.08 17.16
C HIS A 404 -16.51 -31.31 16.53
N GLN A 405 -15.71 -32.06 17.30
CA GLN A 405 -14.97 -33.23 16.80
C GLN A 405 -15.89 -34.34 16.27
N ASP A 406 -17.05 -34.48 16.91
CA ASP A 406 -18.07 -35.49 16.55
C ASP A 406 -19.07 -34.99 15.50
N ALA A 407 -18.84 -33.81 14.90
CA ALA A 407 -19.69 -33.32 13.82
C ALA A 407 -19.63 -34.29 12.62
N ASP A 408 -20.77 -34.92 12.31
CA ASP A 408 -20.90 -35.98 11.30
C ASP A 408 -21.81 -35.58 10.12
N GLU A 409 -22.34 -34.36 10.10
CA GLU A 409 -23.15 -33.85 8.99
C GLU A 409 -22.68 -32.47 8.51
N LEU A 410 -22.84 -32.23 7.21
CA LEU A 410 -22.51 -30.96 6.57
C LEU A 410 -23.69 -30.47 5.73
N ALA A 411 -24.13 -29.24 5.95
CA ALA A 411 -24.98 -28.52 4.99
C ALA A 411 -24.11 -27.67 4.05
N VAL A 412 -24.29 -27.80 2.74
CA VAL A 412 -23.65 -26.96 1.72
C VAL A 412 -24.70 -26.16 0.98
N LEU A 413 -24.66 -24.84 1.16
CA LEU A 413 -25.58 -23.89 0.55
C LEU A 413 -24.86 -23.20 -0.60
N GLY A 414 -25.16 -23.65 -1.82
CA GLY A 414 -24.47 -23.23 -3.04
C GLY A 414 -23.78 -24.38 -3.76
N THR A 415 -24.09 -24.54 -5.05
CA THR A 415 -23.62 -25.65 -5.89
C THR A 415 -22.69 -25.14 -7.00
N GLY A 416 -21.85 -24.16 -6.69
CA GLY A 416 -20.92 -23.55 -7.64
C GLY A 416 -19.66 -24.40 -7.85
N ARG A 417 -18.75 -23.93 -8.72
CA ARG A 417 -17.51 -24.64 -9.09
C ARG A 417 -16.59 -25.03 -7.92
N GLN A 418 -16.70 -24.33 -6.78
CA GLN A 418 -15.89 -24.61 -5.58
C GLN A 418 -16.58 -25.58 -4.61
N ALA A 419 -17.89 -25.81 -4.74
CA ALA A 419 -18.68 -26.50 -3.73
C ALA A 419 -18.21 -27.93 -3.48
N LEU A 420 -17.89 -28.71 -4.53
CA LEU A 420 -17.46 -30.10 -4.38
C LEU A 420 -16.17 -30.22 -3.55
N ARG A 421 -15.22 -29.31 -3.78
CA ARG A 421 -13.97 -29.28 -3.01
C ARG A 421 -14.17 -28.83 -1.57
N GLN A 422 -15.13 -27.94 -1.31
CA GLN A 422 -15.50 -27.58 0.07
C GLN A 422 -16.06 -28.80 0.83
N VAL A 423 -16.92 -29.61 0.18
CA VAL A 423 -17.39 -30.88 0.76
C VAL A 423 -16.21 -31.81 1.05
N ALA A 424 -15.32 -31.99 0.09
CA ALA A 424 -14.13 -32.82 0.26
C ALA A 424 -13.23 -32.34 1.40
N ALA A 425 -13.08 -31.02 1.59
CA ALA A 425 -12.24 -30.46 2.65
C ALA A 425 -12.81 -30.75 4.04
N VAL A 426 -14.12 -30.60 4.21
CA VAL A 426 -14.80 -30.95 5.46
C VAL A 426 -14.70 -32.46 5.71
N ALA A 427 -14.94 -33.28 4.69
CA ALA A 427 -14.82 -34.73 4.78
C ALA A 427 -13.40 -35.22 5.10
N ALA A 428 -12.37 -34.46 4.71
CA ALA A 428 -10.98 -34.75 5.05
C ALA A 428 -10.66 -34.57 6.54
N VAL A 429 -11.46 -33.79 7.28
CA VAL A 429 -11.23 -33.48 8.69
C VAL A 429 -12.34 -33.94 9.63
N ARG A 430 -13.47 -34.42 9.07
CA ARG A 430 -14.62 -34.94 9.82
C ARG A 430 -15.18 -36.18 9.14
N LYS A 431 -15.62 -37.14 9.96
CA LYS A 431 -16.25 -38.38 9.49
C LYS A 431 -17.71 -38.11 9.15
N LEU A 432 -17.96 -37.58 7.95
CA LEU A 432 -19.31 -37.25 7.52
C LEU A 432 -20.13 -38.50 7.24
N ARG A 433 -21.26 -38.64 7.92
CA ARG A 433 -22.33 -39.59 7.62
C ARG A 433 -23.22 -39.09 6.49
N ARG A 434 -23.45 -37.77 6.38
CA ARG A 434 -24.36 -37.19 5.38
C ARG A 434 -24.00 -35.76 4.99
N VAL A 435 -24.22 -35.43 3.72
CA VAL A 435 -24.16 -34.08 3.15
C VAL A 435 -25.57 -33.61 2.76
N ARG A 436 -25.97 -32.42 3.20
CA ARG A 436 -27.24 -31.78 2.88
C ARG A 436 -26.98 -30.66 1.88
N VAL A 437 -27.68 -30.66 0.77
CA VAL A 437 -27.40 -29.73 -0.33
C VAL A 437 -28.59 -28.80 -0.55
N TRP A 438 -28.31 -27.51 -0.65
CA TRP A 438 -29.29 -26.54 -1.12
C TRP A 438 -28.72 -25.66 -2.23
N SER A 439 -29.59 -25.27 -3.15
CA SER A 439 -29.33 -24.30 -4.20
C SER A 439 -30.63 -23.58 -4.53
N ARG A 440 -30.56 -22.32 -4.97
CA ARG A 440 -31.72 -21.58 -5.48
C ARG A 440 -32.43 -22.29 -6.64
N THR A 441 -31.72 -23.16 -7.34
CA THR A 441 -32.25 -24.00 -8.43
C THR A 441 -32.30 -25.45 -7.93
N PRO A 442 -33.49 -26.00 -7.60
CA PRO A 442 -33.64 -27.33 -7.02
C PRO A 442 -32.94 -28.43 -7.84
N GLU A 443 -33.00 -28.36 -9.17
CA GLU A 443 -32.38 -29.33 -10.08
C GLU A 443 -30.86 -29.33 -9.93
N ARG A 444 -30.25 -28.16 -9.65
CA ARG A 444 -28.81 -28.06 -9.37
C ARG A 444 -28.46 -28.66 -8.02
N ALA A 445 -29.33 -28.56 -7.02
CA ALA A 445 -29.13 -29.21 -5.73
C ALA A 445 -29.16 -30.73 -5.87
N VAL A 446 -30.15 -31.27 -6.60
CA VAL A 446 -30.25 -32.71 -6.90
C VAL A 446 -29.04 -33.20 -7.67
N GLY A 447 -28.65 -32.49 -8.75
CA GLY A 447 -27.48 -32.85 -9.55
C GLY A 447 -26.18 -32.80 -8.74
N PHE A 448 -26.00 -31.79 -7.89
CA PHE A 448 -24.82 -31.70 -7.04
C PHE A 448 -24.79 -32.77 -5.93
N ALA A 449 -25.93 -33.13 -5.34
CA ALA A 449 -26.00 -34.25 -4.40
C ALA A 449 -25.60 -35.58 -5.07
N ALA A 450 -26.09 -35.85 -6.28
CA ALA A 450 -25.67 -37.02 -7.06
C ALA A 450 -24.16 -36.97 -7.39
N GLN A 451 -23.62 -35.78 -7.67
CA GLN A 451 -22.19 -35.60 -7.89
C GLN A 451 -21.37 -35.91 -6.63
N VAL A 452 -21.79 -35.45 -5.45
CA VAL A 452 -21.13 -35.77 -4.18
C VAL A 452 -21.12 -37.28 -3.92
N GLN A 453 -22.23 -37.97 -4.20
CA GLN A 453 -22.31 -39.42 -4.07
C GLN A 453 -21.36 -40.14 -5.02
N THR A 454 -21.27 -39.69 -6.27
CA THR A 454 -20.46 -40.32 -7.32
C THR A 454 -18.97 -40.06 -7.14
N ASP A 455 -18.59 -38.79 -6.92
CA ASP A 455 -17.20 -38.35 -6.97
C ASP A 455 -16.50 -38.51 -5.61
N LEU A 456 -17.24 -38.43 -4.50
CA LEU A 456 -16.68 -38.49 -3.14
C LEU A 456 -17.14 -39.73 -2.36
N GLY A 457 -18.11 -40.51 -2.86
CA GLY A 457 -18.64 -41.69 -2.16
C GLY A 457 -19.41 -41.36 -0.87
N LEU A 458 -19.87 -40.12 -0.71
CA LEU A 458 -20.58 -39.65 0.49
C LEU A 458 -22.09 -39.66 0.27
N ALA A 459 -22.85 -40.06 1.30
CA ALA A 459 -24.31 -39.92 1.26
C ALA A 459 -24.69 -38.44 1.17
N ALA A 460 -25.45 -38.06 0.15
CA ALA A 460 -25.90 -36.68 -0.05
C ALA A 460 -27.36 -36.60 -0.43
N GLU A 461 -28.07 -35.57 0.03
CA GLU A 461 -29.48 -35.33 -0.30
C GLU A 461 -29.73 -33.85 -0.55
N ALA A 462 -30.58 -33.55 -1.53
CA ALA A 462 -31.01 -32.20 -1.85
C ALA A 462 -32.24 -31.80 -1.04
N PHE A 463 -32.24 -30.59 -0.51
CA PHE A 463 -33.32 -30.05 0.30
C PHE A 463 -33.98 -28.84 -0.39
N PRO A 464 -35.31 -28.64 -0.20
CA PRO A 464 -36.05 -27.61 -0.91
C PRO A 464 -35.78 -26.20 -0.39
N THR A 465 -35.39 -26.04 0.88
CA THR A 465 -35.16 -24.73 1.51
C THR A 465 -33.85 -24.70 2.31
N VAL A 466 -33.38 -23.48 2.61
CA VAL A 466 -32.18 -23.23 3.41
C VAL A 466 -32.36 -23.78 4.82
N GLU A 467 -33.54 -23.58 5.40
CA GLU A 467 -33.94 -24.04 6.72
C GLU A 467 -33.85 -25.56 6.80
N ALA A 468 -34.48 -26.27 5.85
CA ALA A 468 -34.48 -27.73 5.84
C ALA A 468 -33.07 -28.33 5.65
N ALA A 469 -32.23 -27.68 4.84
CA ALA A 469 -30.85 -28.11 4.63
C ALA A 469 -29.96 -27.89 5.86
N SER A 470 -30.20 -26.82 6.63
CA SER A 470 -29.31 -26.36 7.70
C SER A 470 -29.77 -26.77 9.10
N GLN A 471 -31.05 -27.15 9.23
CA GLN A 471 -31.63 -27.60 10.47
C GLN A 471 -30.83 -28.76 11.08
N ASP A 472 -30.39 -28.56 12.32
CA ASP A 472 -29.57 -29.50 13.10
C ASP A 472 -28.23 -29.87 12.48
N ALA A 473 -27.80 -29.21 11.39
CA ALA A 473 -26.50 -29.46 10.79
C ALA A 473 -25.39 -28.86 11.68
N PRO A 474 -24.42 -29.66 12.16
CA PRO A 474 -23.34 -29.18 13.02
C PRO A 474 -22.30 -28.37 12.25
N ILE A 475 -22.27 -28.49 10.91
CA ILE A 475 -21.41 -27.72 10.02
C ILE A 475 -22.27 -27.19 8.86
N VAL A 476 -22.15 -25.90 8.57
CA VAL A 476 -22.78 -25.25 7.42
C VAL A 476 -21.70 -24.55 6.61
N THR A 477 -21.70 -24.73 5.28
CA THR A 477 -20.81 -24.02 4.36
C THR A 477 -21.61 -23.21 3.35
N LEU A 478 -21.40 -21.90 3.35
CA LEU A 478 -21.95 -20.95 2.39
C LEU A 478 -20.92 -20.72 1.28
N ILE A 479 -21.28 -21.04 0.03
CA ILE A 479 -20.38 -20.93 -1.13
C ILE A 479 -21.12 -20.42 -2.37
N THR A 480 -21.73 -19.26 -2.23
CA THR A 480 -22.56 -18.59 -3.22
C THR A 480 -21.95 -17.27 -3.70
N ARG A 481 -22.62 -16.61 -4.64
CA ARG A 481 -22.34 -15.21 -5.03
C ARG A 481 -23.54 -14.32 -4.70
N ALA A 482 -24.20 -14.58 -3.58
CA ALA A 482 -25.37 -13.80 -3.16
C ALA A 482 -24.97 -12.33 -2.95
N THR A 483 -25.82 -11.42 -3.41
CA THR A 483 -25.69 -9.96 -3.19
C THR A 483 -26.33 -9.55 -1.87
N ASP A 484 -27.36 -10.30 -1.49
CA ASP A 484 -28.18 -10.07 -0.30
C ASP A 484 -28.08 -11.28 0.62
N PRO A 485 -28.03 -11.05 1.95
CA PRO A 485 -27.96 -12.13 2.92
C PRO A 485 -29.20 -13.01 2.83
N PHE A 486 -29.00 -14.32 2.86
CA PHE A 486 -30.09 -15.31 2.83
C PHE A 486 -30.03 -16.31 4.00
N PHE A 487 -28.95 -16.27 4.78
CA PHE A 487 -28.72 -17.15 5.92
C PHE A 487 -28.78 -16.35 7.23
N THR A 488 -29.48 -16.88 8.24
CA THR A 488 -29.71 -16.19 9.52
C THR A 488 -29.40 -17.10 10.71
N LEU A 489 -29.27 -16.51 11.91
CA LEU A 489 -28.96 -17.26 13.13
C LEU A 489 -30.00 -18.36 13.43
N ASP A 490 -31.28 -18.12 13.16
CA ASP A 490 -32.38 -19.07 13.44
C ASP A 490 -32.27 -20.36 12.63
N THR A 491 -31.62 -20.31 11.47
CA THR A 491 -31.35 -21.47 10.63
C THR A 491 -30.15 -22.30 11.09
N LEU A 492 -29.36 -21.78 12.03
CA LEU A 492 -28.11 -22.37 12.48
C LEU A 492 -28.29 -23.10 13.82
N ALA A 493 -27.99 -24.40 13.83
CA ALA A 493 -28.09 -25.23 15.03
C ALA A 493 -27.20 -24.74 16.18
N GLN A 494 -27.58 -25.07 17.42
CA GLN A 494 -26.76 -24.76 18.60
C GLN A 494 -25.39 -25.43 18.49
N GLY A 495 -24.32 -24.65 18.67
CA GLY A 495 -22.95 -25.17 18.64
C GLY A 495 -22.39 -25.43 17.23
N ALA A 496 -23.15 -25.10 16.18
CA ALA A 496 -22.75 -25.31 14.81
C ALA A 496 -21.59 -24.40 14.39
N HIS A 497 -20.84 -24.88 13.40
CA HIS A 497 -19.75 -24.15 12.76
C HIS A 497 -20.16 -23.69 11.36
N LEU A 498 -19.97 -22.41 11.07
CA LEU A 498 -20.28 -21.79 9.79
C LEU A 498 -18.99 -21.46 9.03
N ASN A 499 -18.80 -22.06 7.86
CA ASN A 499 -17.83 -21.62 6.86
C ASN A 499 -18.52 -20.67 5.87
N ALA A 500 -18.18 -19.38 5.89
CA ALA A 500 -18.68 -18.38 4.94
C ALA A 500 -17.56 -17.99 3.96
N VAL A 501 -17.62 -18.48 2.73
CA VAL A 501 -16.48 -18.44 1.79
C VAL A 501 -16.84 -17.98 0.37
N GLY A 502 -18.11 -17.73 0.09
CA GLY A 502 -18.59 -17.34 -1.24
C GLY A 502 -18.58 -15.83 -1.49
N ALA A 503 -19.09 -15.04 -0.55
CA ALA A 503 -19.16 -13.58 -0.69
C ALA A 503 -17.84 -12.91 -0.27
N ILE A 504 -16.94 -12.70 -1.23
CA ILE A 504 -15.61 -12.11 -1.01
C ILE A 504 -15.47 -10.68 -1.53
N LEU A 505 -16.57 -10.07 -1.97
CA LEU A 505 -16.62 -8.70 -2.51
C LEU A 505 -17.55 -7.84 -1.64
N PRO A 506 -17.28 -6.53 -1.49
CA PRO A 506 -18.11 -5.65 -0.66
C PRO A 506 -19.59 -5.58 -1.05
N ALA A 507 -19.90 -5.85 -2.32
CA ALA A 507 -21.27 -5.86 -2.84
C ALA A 507 -22.02 -7.18 -2.57
N ASN A 508 -21.38 -8.15 -1.92
CA ASN A 508 -21.91 -9.49 -1.70
C ASN A 508 -22.04 -9.77 -0.20
N ALA A 509 -23.09 -10.50 0.18
CA ALA A 509 -23.29 -11.01 1.53
C ALA A 509 -24.03 -12.36 1.46
N GLU A 510 -23.66 -13.33 2.29
CA GLU A 510 -24.36 -14.63 2.36
C GLU A 510 -25.22 -14.77 3.61
N PHE A 511 -24.82 -14.13 4.72
CA PHE A 511 -25.51 -14.22 5.99
C PHE A 511 -25.76 -12.83 6.60
N ASP A 512 -26.77 -12.73 7.45
CA ASP A 512 -27.09 -11.51 8.19
C ASP A 512 -25.98 -11.17 9.18
N ALA A 513 -25.44 -9.95 9.10
CA ALA A 513 -24.40 -9.44 9.99
C ALA A 513 -24.77 -9.58 11.48
N ALA A 514 -26.06 -9.51 11.84
CA ALA A 514 -26.55 -9.68 13.20
C ALA A 514 -26.23 -11.07 13.80
N LEU A 515 -25.97 -12.09 12.97
CA LEU A 515 -25.53 -13.41 13.41
C LEU A 515 -24.22 -13.33 14.22
N LEU A 516 -23.34 -12.39 13.88
CA LEU A 516 -22.03 -12.24 14.53
C LEU A 516 -22.14 -11.85 16.02
N ALA A 517 -23.23 -11.21 16.44
CA ALA A 517 -23.51 -10.96 17.86
C ALA A 517 -23.62 -12.24 18.70
N SER A 518 -23.95 -13.36 18.05
CA SER A 518 -24.08 -14.69 18.66
C SER A 518 -22.91 -15.61 18.34
N SER A 519 -21.94 -15.15 17.55
CA SER A 519 -20.72 -15.91 17.27
C SER A 519 -19.82 -15.87 18.49
N ALA A 520 -19.61 -17.02 19.12
CA ALA A 520 -18.69 -17.13 20.26
C ALA A 520 -17.22 -17.11 19.81
N LEU A 521 -16.97 -17.29 18.51
CA LEU A 521 -15.65 -17.25 17.92
C LEU A 521 -15.77 -16.90 16.43
N THR A 522 -15.25 -15.72 16.05
CA THR A 522 -15.20 -15.24 14.67
C THR A 522 -13.76 -15.22 14.18
N VAL A 523 -13.48 -15.98 13.13
CA VAL A 523 -12.12 -16.20 12.61
C VAL A 523 -12.08 -15.87 11.12
N VAL A 524 -10.98 -15.23 10.69
CA VAL A 524 -10.68 -14.92 9.29
C VAL A 524 -9.34 -15.54 8.88
N ASP A 525 -9.16 -15.76 7.58
CA ASP A 525 -7.86 -16.13 7.01
C ASP A 525 -6.94 -14.91 6.84
N SER A 526 -7.49 -13.73 6.54
CA SER A 526 -6.75 -12.47 6.47
C SER A 526 -7.61 -11.29 6.92
N VAL A 527 -7.16 -10.60 7.98
CA VAL A 527 -7.84 -9.41 8.50
C VAL A 527 -7.87 -8.28 7.46
N SER A 528 -6.76 -8.06 6.74
CA SER A 528 -6.69 -7.07 5.65
C SER A 528 -7.71 -7.35 4.55
N ASN A 529 -7.84 -8.60 4.10
CA ASN A 529 -8.80 -8.95 3.05
C ASN A 529 -10.24 -8.94 3.56
N ALA A 530 -10.48 -9.35 4.81
CA ALA A 530 -11.80 -9.29 5.42
C ALA A 530 -12.30 -7.85 5.58
N ARG A 531 -11.47 -6.93 6.10
CA ARG A 531 -11.80 -5.50 6.21
C ARG A 531 -12.14 -4.87 4.86
N ARG A 532 -11.41 -5.25 3.80
CA ARG A 532 -11.63 -4.71 2.45
C ARG A 532 -12.82 -5.32 1.73
N GLY A 533 -13.16 -6.57 2.01
CA GLY A 533 -14.00 -7.37 1.11
C GLY A 533 -15.24 -8.00 1.73
N SER A 534 -15.32 -8.17 3.05
CA SER A 534 -16.47 -8.80 3.69
C SER A 534 -17.47 -7.75 4.13
N ARG A 535 -18.61 -7.71 3.44
CA ARG A 535 -19.74 -6.87 3.82
C ARG A 535 -20.27 -7.23 5.21
N GLU A 536 -20.43 -8.51 5.50
CA GLU A 536 -21.06 -8.98 6.75
C GLU A 536 -20.24 -8.59 7.99
N LEU A 537 -18.91 -8.77 7.93
CA LEU A 537 -18.02 -8.39 9.03
C LEU A 537 -17.89 -6.86 9.10
N GLY A 538 -17.82 -6.17 7.97
CA GLY A 538 -17.76 -4.70 7.94
C GLY A 538 -19.00 -4.02 8.53
N GLU A 539 -20.19 -4.51 8.21
CA GLU A 539 -21.47 -4.01 8.75
C GLU A 539 -21.58 -4.21 10.26
N PHE A 540 -21.04 -5.32 10.79
CA PHE A 540 -21.14 -5.63 12.22
C PHE A 540 -20.05 -4.98 13.07
N PHE A 541 -18.77 -5.11 12.67
CA PHE A 541 -17.63 -4.67 13.47
C PHE A 541 -17.28 -3.20 13.26
N GLY A 542 -17.65 -2.60 12.12
CA GLY A 542 -17.22 -1.25 11.75
C GLY A 542 -15.70 -1.14 11.82
N ASP A 543 -15.20 -0.26 12.68
CA ASP A 543 -13.76 -0.04 12.88
C ASP A 543 -13.13 -0.95 13.95
N ASP A 544 -13.93 -1.50 14.88
CA ASP A 544 -13.47 -2.33 16.00
C ASP A 544 -13.46 -3.82 15.66
N TRP A 545 -12.25 -4.33 15.36
CA TRP A 545 -12.03 -5.74 15.03
C TRP A 545 -11.27 -6.49 16.14
N THR A 546 -11.24 -5.94 17.36
CA THR A 546 -10.45 -6.51 18.47
C THR A 546 -10.87 -7.94 18.83
N SER A 547 -12.14 -8.30 18.58
CA SER A 547 -12.71 -9.63 18.80
C SER A 547 -12.62 -10.57 17.59
N VAL A 548 -12.02 -10.14 16.47
CA VAL A 548 -11.83 -10.98 15.27
C VAL A 548 -10.46 -11.64 15.34
N HIS A 549 -10.43 -12.96 15.23
CA HIS A 549 -9.20 -13.75 15.33
C HIS A 549 -8.71 -14.23 13.95
N ARG A 550 -7.42 -14.52 13.84
CA ARG A 550 -6.85 -15.15 12.64
C ARG A 550 -6.85 -16.66 12.78
N LEU A 551 -6.88 -17.36 11.65
CA LEU A 551 -6.74 -18.82 11.64
C LEU A 551 -5.41 -19.28 12.27
N ALA A 552 -4.33 -18.51 12.12
CA ALA A 552 -3.05 -18.75 12.81
C ALA A 552 -3.15 -18.70 14.35
N ASP A 553 -4.05 -17.87 14.90
CA ASP A 553 -4.24 -17.80 16.35
C ASP A 553 -4.94 -19.08 16.89
N LEU A 554 -5.73 -19.77 16.07
CA LEU A 554 -6.31 -21.09 16.41
C LEU A 554 -5.26 -22.20 16.35
N VAL A 555 -4.49 -22.24 15.26
CA VAL A 555 -3.48 -23.28 15.03
C VAL A 555 -2.44 -23.31 16.16
N THR A 556 -2.07 -22.14 16.68
CA THR A 556 -1.11 -22.01 17.78
C THR A 556 -1.71 -22.11 19.18
N GLY A 557 -3.03 -22.30 19.28
CA GLY A 557 -3.74 -22.41 20.57
C GLY A 557 -3.86 -21.09 21.34
N LYS A 558 -3.55 -19.95 20.72
CA LYS A 558 -3.77 -18.61 21.31
C LYS A 558 -5.26 -18.34 21.54
N VAL A 559 -6.10 -18.89 20.68
CA VAL A 559 -7.56 -18.97 20.86
C VAL A 559 -7.98 -20.41 20.67
N ALA A 560 -9.08 -20.81 21.29
CA ALA A 560 -9.66 -22.13 21.11
C ALA A 560 -11.16 -22.02 20.88
N ARG A 561 -11.73 -23.03 20.21
CA ARG A 561 -13.17 -23.19 20.13
C ARG A 561 -13.75 -23.27 21.55
N PRO A 562 -14.73 -22.42 21.92
CA PRO A 562 -15.44 -22.56 23.18
C PRO A 562 -16.12 -23.93 23.30
N GLU A 563 -16.31 -24.47 24.51
CA GLU A 563 -16.93 -25.79 24.69
C GLU A 563 -18.37 -25.84 24.17
N ARG A 564 -19.18 -24.84 24.56
CA ARG A 564 -20.61 -24.73 24.24
C ARG A 564 -20.94 -23.40 23.56
N PRO A 565 -20.41 -23.13 22.35
CA PRO A 565 -20.66 -21.88 21.65
C PRO A 565 -22.11 -21.86 21.18
N ARG A 566 -22.70 -20.66 21.01
CA ARG A 566 -23.95 -20.54 20.24
C ARG A 566 -23.70 -20.89 18.77
N CYS A 567 -22.64 -20.34 18.20
CA CYS A 567 -22.03 -20.79 16.94
C CYS A 567 -20.57 -20.33 16.86
N THR A 568 -19.85 -20.83 15.87
CA THR A 568 -18.55 -20.28 15.45
C THR A 568 -18.60 -19.93 13.96
N VAL A 569 -17.92 -18.85 13.57
CA VAL A 569 -17.95 -18.33 12.20
C VAL A 569 -16.54 -18.21 11.65
N PHE A 570 -16.27 -18.92 10.57
CA PHE A 570 -15.09 -18.71 9.74
C PHE A 570 -15.47 -17.93 8.48
N LYS A 571 -14.81 -16.80 8.22
CA LYS A 571 -14.94 -16.03 6.97
C LYS A 571 -13.66 -16.14 6.16
N GLY A 572 -13.73 -16.88 5.04
CA GLY A 572 -12.59 -17.05 4.12
C GLY A 572 -12.61 -16.03 2.99
N MET A 573 -11.54 -15.25 2.87
CA MET A 573 -11.37 -14.18 1.87
C MET A 573 -10.27 -14.50 0.84
N GLY A 574 -9.46 -15.52 1.13
CA GLY A 574 -8.25 -15.90 0.43
C GLY A 574 -7.04 -15.12 0.93
N MET A 575 -5.88 -15.76 0.98
CA MET A 575 -4.61 -15.19 1.41
C MET A 575 -3.44 -15.78 0.61
N GLY A 576 -2.35 -15.04 0.45
CA GLY A 576 -1.16 -15.53 -0.26
C GLY A 576 -0.47 -16.69 0.44
N LEU A 577 -0.51 -16.75 1.78
CA LEU A 577 0.07 -17.85 2.56
C LEU A 577 -0.55 -19.21 2.18
N SER A 578 -1.84 -19.23 1.83
CA SER A 578 -2.50 -20.45 1.35
C SER A 578 -1.99 -20.91 -0.02
N ASP A 579 -1.59 -19.98 -0.90
CA ASP A 579 -0.94 -20.32 -2.17
C ASP A 579 0.52 -20.78 -1.93
N LEU A 580 1.24 -20.13 -1.01
CA LEU A 580 2.59 -20.52 -0.58
C LEU A 580 2.61 -21.95 -0.08
N SER A 581 1.61 -22.33 0.71
CA SER A 581 1.47 -23.68 1.29
C SER A 581 1.44 -24.76 0.20
N VAL A 582 0.73 -24.53 -0.90
CA VAL A 582 0.70 -25.45 -2.05
C VAL A 582 2.06 -25.51 -2.74
N ALA A 583 2.71 -24.36 -2.96
CA ALA A 583 4.04 -24.33 -3.56
C ALA A 583 5.09 -25.06 -2.70
N ALA A 584 5.04 -24.86 -1.38
CA ALA A 584 5.92 -25.52 -0.42
C ALA A 584 5.74 -27.04 -0.46
N LEU A 585 4.50 -27.53 -0.44
CA LEU A 585 4.17 -28.95 -0.58
C LEU A 585 4.77 -29.54 -1.87
N LEU A 586 4.48 -28.94 -3.02
CA LEU A 586 4.96 -29.42 -4.32
C LEU A 586 6.51 -29.43 -4.42
N LEU A 587 7.18 -28.44 -3.83
CA LEU A 587 8.64 -28.33 -3.84
C LEU A 587 9.33 -29.29 -2.86
N ARG A 588 8.67 -29.68 -1.77
CA ARG A 588 9.17 -30.72 -0.86
C ARG A 588 9.21 -32.08 -1.55
N ASP A 589 8.15 -32.43 -2.26
CA ASP A 589 8.03 -33.69 -3.00
C ASP A 589 8.91 -33.77 -4.25
N ALA A 590 9.41 -32.62 -4.72
CA ALA A 590 10.28 -32.53 -5.88
C ALA A 590 11.78 -32.71 -5.56
N ARG A 591 12.19 -32.78 -4.29
CA ARG A 591 13.61 -32.99 -3.92
C ARG A 591 14.08 -34.34 -4.47
N PRO A 592 15.25 -34.41 -5.15
CA PRO A 592 15.82 -35.69 -5.53
C PRO A 592 16.07 -36.54 -4.28
N SER A 593 15.73 -37.83 -4.33
CA SER A 593 16.11 -38.78 -3.28
C SER A 593 17.62 -38.67 -3.04
N PRO A 594 18.10 -38.68 -1.77
CA PRO A 594 19.53 -38.72 -1.52
C PRO A 594 20.10 -39.95 -2.25
N GLN A 595 21.05 -39.70 -3.15
CA GLN A 595 21.75 -40.77 -3.87
C GLN A 595 22.31 -41.75 -2.82
N LYS A 596 21.89 -43.01 -2.91
CA LYS A 596 22.45 -44.13 -2.16
C LYS A 596 23.88 -44.42 -2.60
#